data_AF-A0A838ZSQ2-F1
#
_entry.id   AF-A0A838ZSQ2-F1
#
_cell.length_a   1.000
_cell.length_b   1.000
_cell.length_c   1.000
_cell.angle_alpha   90.00
_cell.angle_beta   90.00
_cell.angle_gamma   90.00
#
_symmetry.space_group_name_H-M   'P 1'
#
loop_
_entity.id
_entity.type
_entity.pdbx_description
1 polymer ?
#
loop_
_entity_poly.entity_id
_entity_poly.type
_entity_poly.pdbx_seq_one_letter_code
_entity_poly.pdbx_strand_id
1 'polypeptide(L)'
;MLREQLAIQRTFLANQSTFLSFLRSSMYFLVAGLSVNKLVNGEEAVIFEYILFVISGLLLVVGIINYFRNRKKIKQSEIHIGDYKLKYEK
;
A
#
# COMPACT_ATOMS: atom_id res chain seq x y z
N MET A 1 -1.81 1.99 29.75
CA MET A 1 -1.26 0.73 29.19
C MET A 1 -2.18 0.05 28.17
N LEU A 2 -3.31 -0.59 28.52
CA LEU A 2 -4.16 -1.28 27.52
C LEU A 2 -4.79 -0.34 26.47
N ARG A 3 -5.23 0.86 26.88
CA ARG A 3 -5.87 1.85 25.98
C ARG A 3 -4.89 2.45 24.96
N GLU A 4 -3.63 2.63 25.34
CA GLU A 4 -2.58 3.15 24.45
C GLU A 4 -2.22 2.13 23.38
N GLN A 5 -2.12 0.84 23.75
CA GLN A 5 -1.91 -0.24 22.78
C GLN A 5 -3.08 -0.36 21.78
N LEU A 6 -4.31 -0.15 22.24
CA LEU A 6 -5.48 -0.15 21.37
C LEU A 6 -5.52 1.07 20.44
N ALA A 7 -5.01 2.23 20.87
CA ALA A 7 -4.88 3.41 20.02
C ALA A 7 -3.83 3.20 18.91
N ILE A 8 -2.68 2.62 19.24
CA ILE A 8 -1.59 2.32 18.29
C ILE A 8 -2.05 1.33 17.21
N GLN A 9 -2.78 0.28 17.59
CA GLN A 9 -3.31 -0.70 16.63
C GLN A 9 -4.32 -0.08 15.66
N ARG A 10 -5.13 0.88 16.10
CA ARG A 10 -6.09 1.59 15.23
C ARG A 10 -5.38 2.45 14.19
N THR A 11 -4.31 3.15 14.57
CA THR A 11 -3.48 3.88 13.61
C THR A 11 -2.75 2.97 12.62
N PHE A 12 -2.31 1.79 13.07
CA PHE A 12 -1.70 0.82 12.17
C PHE A 12 -2.69 0.26 11.14
N LEU A 13 -3.89 -0.13 11.60
CA LEU A 13 -4.93 -0.68 10.74
C LEU A 13 -5.42 0.35 9.70
N ALA A 14 -5.57 1.63 10.09
CA ALA A 14 -5.90 2.72 9.17
C ALA A 14 -4.81 2.96 8.10
N ASN A 15 -3.55 2.76 8.47
CA ASN A 15 -2.44 2.88 7.54
C ASN A 15 -2.41 1.71 6.53
N GLN A 16 -2.73 0.50 7.00
CA GLN A 16 -2.93 -0.67 6.14
C GLN A 16 -4.13 -0.50 5.19
N SER A 17 -5.24 0.08 5.66
CA SER A 17 -6.41 0.32 4.81
C SER A 17 -6.14 1.33 3.71
N THR A 18 -5.31 2.35 4.01
CA THR A 18 -4.85 3.33 3.02
C THR A 18 -4.00 2.65 1.94
N PHE A 19 -3.04 1.78 2.33
CA PHE A 19 -2.28 0.99 1.37
C PHE A 19 -3.16 0.08 0.52
N LEU A 20 -4.09 -0.66 1.15
CA LEU A 20 -4.97 -1.58 0.43
C LEU A 20 -5.89 -0.84 -0.55
N SER A 21 -6.25 0.42 -0.25
CA SER A 21 -7.04 1.27 -1.15
C SER A 21 -6.21 1.74 -2.36
N PHE A 22 -4.94 2.07 -2.17
CA PHE A 22 -4.00 2.31 -3.27
C PHE A 22 -3.79 1.06 -4.14
N LEU A 23 -3.61 -0.11 -3.52
CA LEU A 23 -3.50 -1.38 -4.24
C LEU A 23 -4.76 -1.65 -5.07
N ARG A 24 -5.95 -1.47 -4.47
CA ARG A 24 -7.22 -1.65 -5.16
C ARG A 24 -7.36 -0.73 -6.37
N SER A 25 -7.08 0.57 -6.22
CA SER A 25 -7.13 1.51 -7.35
C SER A 25 -6.16 1.12 -8.47
N SER A 26 -4.93 0.70 -8.15
CA SER A 26 -3.98 0.22 -9.16
C SER A 26 -4.47 -1.02 -9.92
N MET A 27 -5.14 -1.96 -9.24
CA MET A 27 -5.74 -3.15 -9.86
C MET A 27 -6.89 -2.78 -10.80
N TYR A 28 -7.73 -1.80 -10.43
CA TYR A 28 -8.79 -1.31 -11.33
C TYR A 28 -8.22 -0.71 -12.61
N PHE A 29 -7.16 0.10 -12.52
CA PHE A 29 -6.50 0.64 -13.71
C PHE A 29 -5.86 -0.45 -14.58
N LEU A 30 -5.30 -1.49 -13.97
CA LEU A 30 -4.73 -2.63 -14.70
C LEU A 30 -5.80 -3.42 -15.47
N VAL A 31 -6.92 -3.74 -14.81
CA VAL A 31 -8.06 -4.43 -15.44
C VAL A 31 -8.71 -3.57 -16.53
N ALA A 32 -8.79 -2.25 -16.33
CA ALA A 32 -9.28 -1.32 -17.34
C ALA A 32 -8.37 -1.31 -18.58
N GLY A 33 -7.06 -1.24 -18.41
CA GLY A 33 -6.09 -1.34 -19.53
C GLY A 33 -6.25 -2.63 -20.32
N LEU A 34 -6.33 -3.78 -19.63
CA LEU A 34 -6.55 -5.08 -20.25
C LEU A 34 -7.91 -5.19 -20.97
N SER A 35 -8.97 -4.56 -20.44
CA SER A 35 -10.29 -4.55 -21.08
C SER A 35 -10.29 -3.71 -22.35
N VAL A 36 -9.62 -2.56 -22.35
CA VAL A 36 -9.54 -1.66 -23.51
C VAL A 36 -8.82 -2.34 -24.67
N ASN A 37 -7.72 -3.08 -24.42
CA ASN A 37 -7.02 -3.84 -25.44
C ASN A 37 -7.92 -4.86 -26.17
N LYS A 38 -8.80 -5.55 -25.44
CA LYS A 38 -9.72 -6.55 -26.01
C LYS A 38 -10.95 -5.96 -26.70
N LEU A 39 -11.39 -4.77 -26.30
CA LEU A 39 -12.65 -4.17 -26.78
C LEU A 39 -12.46 -3.23 -27.98
N VAL A 40 -11.28 -2.61 -28.12
CA VAL A 40 -11.03 -1.62 -29.16
C VAL A 40 -9.95 -2.13 -30.12
N ASN A 41 -10.37 -2.58 -31.30
CA ASN A 41 -9.46 -2.94 -32.40
C ASN A 41 -9.06 -1.65 -33.14
N GLY A 42 -8.04 -0.95 -32.64
CA GLY A 42 -7.47 0.23 -33.31
C GLY A 42 -6.10 0.60 -32.73
N GLU A 43 -5.23 1.22 -33.54
CA GLU A 43 -3.88 1.63 -33.12
C GLU A 43 -3.91 2.59 -31.91
N GLU A 44 -4.96 3.40 -31.80
CA GLU A 44 -5.25 4.28 -30.65
C GLU A 44 -5.42 3.50 -29.32
N ALA A 45 -5.98 2.28 -29.37
CA ALA A 45 -6.22 1.46 -28.19
C ALA A 45 -4.92 1.03 -27.50
N VAL A 46 -3.89 0.76 -28.30
CA VAL A 46 -2.57 0.35 -27.83
C VAL A 46 -1.88 1.50 -27.07
N ILE A 47 -2.05 2.73 -27.56
CA ILE A 47 -1.50 3.93 -26.90
C ILE A 47 -2.18 4.14 -25.55
N PHE A 48 -3.52 4.04 -25.50
CA PHE A 48 -4.29 4.15 -24.26
C PHE A 48 -3.93 3.06 -23.25
N GLU A 49 -3.82 1.81 -23.70
CA GLU A 49 -3.39 0.69 -22.87
C GLU A 49 -2.04 0.96 -22.22
N TYR A 50 -1.06 1.43 -23.00
CA TYR A 50 0.28 1.70 -22.49
C TYR A 50 0.28 2.79 -21.41
N ILE A 51 -0.49 3.87 -21.61
CA ILE A 51 -0.66 4.94 -20.61
C ILE A 51 -1.29 4.39 -19.33
N LEU A 52 -2.36 3.60 -19.45
CA LEU A 52 -3.02 2.93 -18.32
C LEU A 52 -2.08 1.99 -17.57
N PHE A 53 -1.23 1.27 -18.29
CA PHE A 53 -0.24 0.36 -17.71
C PHE A 53 0.85 1.11 -16.95
N VAL A 54 1.36 2.22 -17.51
CA VAL A 54 2.37 3.08 -16.87
C VAL A 54 1.79 3.69 -15.59
N ILE A 55 0.57 4.21 -15.63
CA ILE A 55 -0.12 4.77 -14.46
C ILE A 55 -0.35 3.69 -13.39
N SER A 56 -0.82 2.51 -13.80
CA SER A 56 -1.01 1.37 -12.89
C SER A 56 0.29 0.97 -12.22
N GLY A 57 1.38 0.86 -13.00
CA GLY A 57 2.73 0.57 -12.50
C GLY A 57 3.23 1.62 -11.52
N LEU A 58 3.06 2.91 -11.82
CA LEU A 58 3.40 4.00 -10.91
C LEU A 58 2.60 3.92 -9.60
N LEU A 59 1.29 3.72 -9.67
CA LEU A 59 0.43 3.55 -8.48
C LEU A 59 0.83 2.33 -7.66
N LEU A 60 1.21 1.22 -8.31
CA LEU A 60 1.71 0.01 -7.66
C LEU A 60 3.04 0.28 -6.94
N VAL A 61 4.00 0.91 -7.62
CA VAL A 61 5.31 1.25 -7.06
C VAL A 61 5.15 2.20 -5.88
N VAL A 62 4.35 3.27 -6.01
CA VAL A 62 4.05 4.21 -4.92
C VAL A 62 3.35 3.49 -3.75
N GLY A 63 2.38 2.64 -4.04
CA GLY A 63 1.69 1.81 -3.05
C GLY A 63 2.65 0.90 -2.29
N ILE A 64 3.49 0.15 -3.00
CA ILE A 64 4.48 -0.79 -2.43
C ILE A 64 5.51 -0.02 -1.60
N ILE A 65 6.05 1.09 -2.10
CA ILE A 65 7.00 1.93 -1.36
C ILE A 65 6.36 2.46 -0.08
N ASN A 66 5.12 2.93 -0.13
CA ASN A 66 4.40 3.43 1.04
C ASN A 66 4.13 2.30 2.06
N TYR A 67 3.75 1.11 1.59
CA TYR A 67 3.59 -0.07 2.43
C TYR A 67 4.89 -0.49 3.12
N PHE A 68 5.99 -0.56 2.37
CA PHE A 68 7.29 -0.91 2.92
C PHE A 68 7.81 0.15 3.88
N ARG A 69 7.63 1.45 3.59
CA ARG A 69 7.98 2.55 4.52
C ARG A 69 7.19 2.44 5.83
N ASN A 70 5.89 2.18 5.75
CA ASN A 70 5.03 2.02 6.91
C ASN A 70 5.33 0.76 7.71
N ARG A 71 5.58 -0.36 7.02
CA ARG A 71 5.98 -1.63 7.64
C ARG A 71 7.35 -1.53 8.31
N LYS A 72 8.30 -0.79 7.73
CA LYS A 72 9.62 -0.50 8.33
C LYS A 72 9.53 0.35 9.59
N LYS A 73 8.67 1.38 9.61
CA LYS A 73 8.46 2.19 10.82
C LYS A 73 7.98 1.35 12.01
N ILE A 74 7.13 0.36 11.76
CA ILE A 74 6.60 -0.49 12.84
C ILE A 74 7.65 -1.50 13.31
N LYS A 75 8.39 -2.09 12.38
CA LYS A 75 9.48 -3.01 12.72
C LYS A 75 10.61 -2.30 13.48
N GLN A 76 10.80 -0.99 13.26
CA GLN A 76 11.79 -0.19 13.99
C GLN A 76 11.26 0.32 15.34
N SER A 77 9.96 0.58 15.47
CA SER A 77 9.31 0.86 16.75
C SER A 77 9.27 -0.35 17.68
N GLU A 78 9.15 -1.57 17.16
CA GLU A 78 9.25 -2.80 17.98
C GLU A 78 10.65 -3.00 18.57
N ILE A 79 11.72 -2.57 17.87
CA ILE A 79 13.10 -2.70 18.36
C ILE A 79 13.38 -1.75 19.53
N HIS A 80 12.76 -0.56 19.55
CA HIS A 80 12.86 0.34 20.73
C HIS A 80 11.89 -0.05 21.85
N ILE A 81 10.76 -0.70 21.55
CA ILE A 81 9.78 -1.12 22.57
C ILE A 81 10.16 -2.41 23.30
N GLY A 82 11.01 -3.26 22.70
CA GLY A 82 11.61 -4.40 23.38
C GLY A 82 12.42 -4.01 24.63
N ASP A 83 13.12 -2.87 24.59
CA ASP A 83 13.91 -2.38 25.72
C ASP A 83 13.06 -1.69 26.80
N TYR A 84 11.90 -1.13 26.46
CA TYR A 84 11.03 -0.51 27.47
C TYR A 84 10.34 -1.54 28.36
N LYS A 85 10.02 -2.75 27.86
CA LYS A 85 9.45 -3.79 28.71
C LYS A 85 10.47 -4.41 29.68
N LEU A 86 11.73 -4.54 29.25
CA LEU A 86 12.77 -5.16 30.09
C LEU A 86 13.24 -4.28 31.26
N LYS A 87 13.01 -2.96 31.17
CA LYS A 87 13.48 -1.97 32.16
C LYS A 87 12.50 -1.70 33.32
N TYR A 88 11.29 -2.27 33.28
CA TYR A 88 10.29 -2.15 34.35
C TYR A 88 9.97 -3.49 35.04
N GLU A 89 10.67 -4.58 34.67
CA GLU A 89 10.64 -5.88 35.36
C GLU A 89 11.90 -6.14 36.20
N LYS A 90 12.71 -5.10 36.49
CA LYS A 90 13.80 -5.15 37.46
C LYS A 90 13.60 -4.13 38.57
#